data_AF-A0AA95MKH2-F1
#
_entry.id   AF-A0AA95MKH2-F1
#
_cell.length_a   1.000
_cell.length_b   1.000
_cell.length_c   1.000
_cell.angle_alpha   90.00
_cell.angle_beta   90.00
_cell.angle_gamma   90.00
#
_symmetry.space_group_name_H-M   'P 1'
#
loop_
_entity.id
_entity.type
_entity.pdbx_description
1 polymer ?
#
loop_
_entity_poly.entity_id
_entity_poly.type
_entity_poly.pdbx_seq_one_letter_code
_entity_poly.pdbx_strand_id
1 'polypeptide(L)'
;MSIYGYHRLEKDFVYPIVPVAIKADFLSEGYFSELSDQYDQIRSEHRKWYIVDTSKAIASHAILTHMMHDLVENQELLNGHKQFDLFFETFDQYVKQLPYITEEIHYFRNELNRYGDAPEQLEEMIELVACGKWQLFSARYHRYEVSEYDAAYNVKFISSNGRFEVVYHAETGQMVNDPVNMGTYNYAPGSIIPWKYYQHHQYDKVPWMKWGNTNQVSYEEITPRQTRHGSIEQKDSSDALQKLIENKMRESQTCQH
;
A
#
# COMPACT_ATOMS: atom_id res chain seq x y z
N MET A 1 -3.61 27.08 17.87
CA MET A 1 -4.28 27.35 16.57
C MET A 1 -4.75 26.03 16.02
N SER A 2 -6.05 25.91 15.83
CA SER A 2 -6.78 24.64 15.69
C SER A 2 -6.74 24.15 14.23
N ILE A 3 -6.20 22.95 13.99
CA ILE A 3 -6.09 22.25 12.69
C ILE A 3 -7.43 21.59 12.30
N TYR A 4 -8.55 22.05 12.87
CA TYR A 4 -9.87 21.42 12.72
C TYR A 4 -10.64 21.85 11.45
N GLY A 5 -9.98 22.51 10.49
CA GLY A 5 -10.62 23.00 9.26
C GLY A 5 -10.87 21.94 8.17
N TYR A 6 -10.13 20.82 8.19
CA TYR A 6 -10.21 19.81 7.13
C TYR A 6 -11.29 18.74 7.34
N HIS A 7 -11.70 18.48 8.59
CA HIS A 7 -12.68 17.43 8.91
C HIS A 7 -14.12 17.72 8.43
N ARG A 8 -14.42 18.91 7.91
CA ARG A 8 -15.80 19.28 7.54
C ARG A 8 -16.19 18.95 6.11
N LEU A 9 -15.24 18.59 5.23
CA LEU A 9 -15.51 18.21 3.84
C LEU A 9 -15.60 16.69 3.64
N GLU A 10 -15.13 15.89 4.61
CA GLU A 10 -15.10 14.42 4.51
C GLU A 10 -16.48 13.75 4.59
N LYS A 11 -17.50 14.43 5.13
CA LYS A 11 -18.71 13.74 5.58
C LYS A 11 -19.77 13.45 4.51
N ASP A 12 -19.77 14.17 3.38
CA ASP A 12 -20.92 14.13 2.46
C ASP A 12 -20.60 14.06 0.96
N PHE A 13 -19.32 14.06 0.53
CA PHE A 13 -19.02 13.93 -0.89
C PHE A 13 -19.04 12.43 -1.31
N VAL A 14 -20.01 12.09 -2.14
CA VAL A 14 -20.13 10.76 -2.75
C VAL A 14 -19.68 10.91 -4.20
N TYR A 15 -18.68 10.12 -4.59
CA TYR A 15 -18.23 10.09 -5.98
C TYR A 15 -19.39 9.58 -6.86
N PRO A 16 -19.76 10.29 -7.93
CA PRO A 16 -20.76 9.79 -8.86
C PRO A 16 -20.22 8.54 -9.56
N ILE A 17 -21.12 7.62 -9.89
CA ILE A 17 -20.79 6.51 -10.79
C ILE A 17 -20.64 7.10 -12.18
N VAL A 18 -19.41 7.07 -12.71
CA VAL A 18 -19.09 7.55 -14.06
C VAL A 18 -18.56 6.35 -14.86
N PRO A 19 -19.21 5.99 -15.98
CA PRO A 19 -18.70 4.91 -16.81
C PRO A 19 -17.39 5.33 -17.48
N VAL A 20 -16.43 4.41 -17.51
CA VAL A 20 -15.18 4.53 -18.26
C VAL A 20 -15.23 3.51 -19.38
N ALA A 21 -14.95 3.94 -20.62
CA ALA A 21 -15.00 3.07 -21.78
C ALA A 21 -13.61 2.92 -22.40
N ILE A 22 -12.87 1.90 -21.95
CA ILE A 22 -11.59 1.49 -22.54
C ILE A 22 -11.85 0.35 -23.52
N LYS A 23 -11.31 0.47 -24.73
CA LYS A 23 -11.39 -0.52 -25.81
C LYS A 23 -10.08 -1.27 -25.98
N ALA A 24 -8.97 -0.64 -25.61
CA ALA A 24 -7.66 -1.25 -25.71
C ALA A 24 -7.51 -2.40 -24.70
N ASP A 25 -6.76 -3.43 -25.09
CA ASP A 25 -6.50 -4.59 -24.24
C ASP A 25 -5.76 -4.16 -22.97
N PHE A 26 -6.11 -4.79 -21.84
CA PHE A 26 -5.51 -4.53 -20.53
C PHE A 26 -3.97 -4.55 -20.62
N LEU A 27 -3.32 -3.55 -20.01
CA LEU A 27 -1.86 -3.32 -20.01
C LEU A 27 -1.21 -3.04 -21.38
N SER A 28 -1.96 -2.89 -22.47
CA SER A 28 -1.42 -2.38 -23.73
C SER A 28 -1.02 -0.89 -23.61
N GLU A 29 -0.21 -0.38 -24.54
CA GLU A 29 0.09 1.06 -24.59
C GLU A 29 -1.18 1.89 -24.86
N GLY A 30 -2.13 1.32 -25.62
CA GLY A 30 -3.44 1.91 -25.85
C GLY A 30 -4.25 2.03 -24.57
N TYR A 31 -4.18 1.05 -23.67
CA TYR A 31 -4.90 1.06 -22.39
C TYR A 31 -4.55 2.29 -21.56
N PHE A 32 -3.26 2.55 -21.31
CA PHE A 32 -2.84 3.71 -20.53
C PHE A 32 -3.15 5.04 -21.21
N SER A 33 -3.08 5.09 -22.55
CA SER A 33 -3.45 6.28 -23.32
C SER A 33 -4.93 6.58 -23.19
N GLU A 34 -5.78 5.55 -23.35
CA GLU A 34 -7.24 5.68 -23.22
C GLU A 34 -7.66 6.01 -21.77
N LEU A 35 -6.99 5.49 -20.73
CA LEU A 35 -7.21 5.92 -19.34
C LEU A 35 -6.98 7.43 -19.17
N SER A 36 -5.90 7.95 -19.76
CA SER A 36 -5.58 9.39 -19.72
C SER A 36 -6.62 10.22 -20.48
N ASP A 37 -7.04 9.77 -21.67
CA ASP A 37 -8.07 10.45 -22.46
C ASP A 37 -9.43 10.48 -21.74
N GLN A 38 -9.84 9.34 -21.17
CA GLN A 38 -11.06 9.24 -20.37
C GLN A 38 -10.98 10.13 -19.12
N TYR A 39 -9.84 10.17 -18.44
CA TYR A 39 -9.62 11.08 -17.32
C TYR A 39 -9.88 12.54 -17.71
N ASP A 40 -9.25 13.01 -18.79
CA ASP A 40 -9.37 14.41 -19.23
C ASP A 40 -10.78 14.74 -19.72
N GLN A 41 -11.44 13.80 -20.41
CA GLN A 41 -12.83 13.94 -20.82
C GLN A 41 -13.75 14.12 -19.60
N ILE A 42 -13.74 13.16 -18.66
CA ILE A 42 -14.60 13.20 -17.46
C ILE A 42 -14.31 14.46 -16.65
N ARG A 43 -13.04 14.80 -16.47
CA ARG A 43 -12.65 16.01 -15.75
C ARG A 43 -13.22 17.26 -16.44
N SER A 44 -13.18 17.34 -17.77
CA SER A 44 -13.72 18.48 -18.51
C SER A 44 -15.24 18.59 -18.34
N GLU A 45 -15.96 17.48 -18.45
CA GLU A 45 -17.42 17.40 -18.31
C GLU A 45 -17.91 17.81 -16.91
N HIS A 46 -17.14 17.49 -15.87
CA HIS A 46 -17.48 17.79 -14.48
C HIS A 46 -16.89 19.11 -13.96
N ARG A 47 -16.18 19.88 -14.81
CA ARG A 47 -15.52 21.12 -14.40
C ARG A 47 -16.54 22.19 -14.02
N LYS A 48 -16.35 22.81 -12.85
CA LYS A 48 -17.18 23.94 -12.38
C LYS A 48 -16.33 25.21 -12.31
N TRP A 49 -16.87 26.34 -12.78
CA TRP A 49 -16.11 27.60 -12.91
C TRP A 49 -16.08 28.46 -11.62
N TYR A 50 -16.91 28.17 -10.61
CA TYR A 50 -17.16 29.11 -9.48
C TYR A 50 -17.26 28.48 -8.08
N ILE A 51 -17.06 27.17 -7.94
CA ILE A 51 -17.18 26.41 -6.67
C ILE A 51 -15.93 25.53 -6.53
N VAL A 52 -15.66 24.99 -5.34
CA VAL A 52 -14.71 23.88 -5.10
C VAL A 52 -14.80 22.86 -6.24
N ASP A 53 -13.77 22.84 -7.09
CA ASP A 53 -13.73 22.03 -8.31
C ASP A 53 -13.35 20.59 -7.96
N THR A 54 -14.34 19.69 -7.95
CA THR A 54 -14.16 18.26 -7.67
C THR A 54 -13.95 17.42 -8.94
N SER A 55 -13.84 18.04 -10.12
CA SER A 55 -13.74 17.33 -11.40
C SER A 55 -12.58 16.35 -11.47
N LYS A 56 -11.39 16.73 -10.96
CA LYS A 56 -10.22 15.85 -10.87
C LYS A 56 -10.49 14.63 -10.00
N ALA A 57 -11.17 14.83 -8.88
CA ALA A 57 -11.47 13.78 -7.94
C ALA A 57 -12.48 12.78 -8.54
N ILE A 58 -13.52 13.29 -9.21
CA ILE A 58 -14.51 12.49 -9.93
C ILE A 58 -13.84 11.66 -11.03
N ALA A 59 -13.03 12.29 -11.88
CA ALA A 59 -12.33 11.60 -12.96
C ALA A 59 -11.36 10.54 -12.42
N SER A 60 -10.58 10.86 -11.39
CA SER A 60 -9.62 9.90 -10.82
C SER A 60 -10.32 8.72 -10.16
N HIS A 61 -11.42 8.96 -9.45
CA HIS A 61 -12.20 7.87 -8.86
C HIS A 61 -12.74 6.93 -9.94
N ALA A 62 -13.31 7.47 -11.02
CA ALA A 62 -13.82 6.67 -12.14
C ALA A 62 -12.72 5.80 -12.76
N ILE A 63 -11.54 6.39 -13.02
CA ILE A 63 -10.38 5.66 -13.55
C ILE A 63 -9.89 4.58 -12.58
N LEU A 64 -9.78 4.89 -11.28
CA LEU A 64 -9.36 3.91 -10.28
C LEU A 64 -10.32 2.73 -10.17
N THR A 65 -11.63 2.98 -10.07
CA THR A 65 -12.64 1.91 -10.03
C THR A 65 -12.56 1.03 -11.28
N HIS A 66 -12.32 1.61 -12.45
CA HIS A 66 -12.11 0.85 -13.68
C HIS A 66 -10.81 0.02 -13.64
N MET A 67 -9.67 0.61 -13.26
CA MET A 67 -8.40 -0.12 -13.11
C MET A 67 -8.49 -1.26 -12.08
N MET A 68 -9.23 -1.07 -10.99
CA MET A 68 -9.49 -2.09 -9.97
C MET A 68 -10.27 -3.27 -10.56
N HIS A 69 -11.33 -2.99 -11.31
CA HIS A 69 -12.14 -3.99 -11.99
C HIS A 69 -11.30 -4.79 -13.00
N ASP A 70 -10.58 -4.09 -13.87
CA ASP A 70 -9.75 -4.72 -14.89
C ASP A 70 -8.65 -5.59 -14.31
N LEU A 71 -8.00 -5.14 -13.22
CA LEU A 71 -7.03 -5.98 -12.52
C LEU A 71 -7.67 -7.26 -11.95
N VAL A 72 -8.85 -7.15 -11.35
CA VAL A 72 -9.56 -8.33 -10.79
C VAL A 72 -9.97 -9.31 -11.88
N GLU A 73 -10.38 -8.83 -13.05
CA GLU A 73 -10.73 -9.70 -14.19
C GLU A 73 -9.51 -10.30 -14.89
N ASN A 74 -8.32 -9.70 -14.73
CA ASN A 74 -7.12 -10.04 -15.48
C ASN A 74 -5.89 -10.30 -14.59
N GLN A 75 -6.08 -10.82 -13.37
CA GLN A 75 -5.02 -10.97 -12.35
C GLN A 75 -3.76 -11.66 -12.89
N GLU A 76 -3.93 -12.73 -13.67
CA GLU A 76 -2.82 -13.53 -14.21
C GLU A 76 -1.98 -12.78 -15.25
N LEU A 77 -2.52 -11.71 -15.86
CA LEU A 77 -1.84 -10.96 -16.92
C LEU A 77 -0.84 -9.92 -16.39
N LEU A 78 -0.92 -9.51 -15.13
CA LEU A 78 -0.06 -8.45 -14.60
C LEU A 78 1.35 -8.97 -14.28
N ASN A 79 1.46 -10.16 -13.67
CA ASN A 79 2.75 -10.71 -13.24
C ASN A 79 3.71 -10.93 -14.42
N GLY A 80 4.91 -10.37 -14.33
CA GLY A 80 5.93 -10.47 -15.38
C GLY A 80 5.63 -9.67 -16.65
N HIS A 81 4.55 -8.88 -16.67
CA HIS A 81 4.23 -8.05 -17.82
C HIS A 81 5.18 -6.84 -17.95
N LYS A 82 5.52 -6.44 -19.18
CA LYS A 82 6.44 -5.32 -19.44
C LYS A 82 5.94 -3.96 -18.88
N GLN A 83 4.64 -3.83 -18.67
CA GLN A 83 3.99 -2.62 -18.11
C GLN A 83 3.62 -2.78 -16.63
N PHE A 84 4.19 -3.77 -15.92
CA PHE A 84 3.93 -4.01 -14.50
C PHE A 84 4.13 -2.74 -13.67
N ASP A 85 5.30 -2.11 -13.76
CA ASP A 85 5.60 -0.90 -12.99
C ASP A 85 4.71 0.28 -13.41
N LEU A 86 4.43 0.42 -14.72
CA LEU A 86 3.58 1.49 -15.24
C LEU A 86 2.15 1.39 -14.70
N PHE A 87 1.63 0.18 -14.49
CA PHE A 87 0.32 -0.03 -13.87
C PHE A 87 0.27 0.57 -12.46
N PHE A 88 1.21 0.19 -11.59
CA PHE A 88 1.25 0.70 -10.21
C PHE A 88 1.53 2.21 -10.16
N GLU A 89 2.41 2.72 -11.01
CA GLU A 89 2.67 4.16 -11.13
C GLU A 89 1.42 4.95 -11.52
N THR A 90 0.67 4.44 -12.50
CA THR A 90 -0.58 5.04 -12.97
C THR A 90 -1.64 5.00 -11.87
N PHE A 91 -1.78 3.86 -11.19
CA PHE A 91 -2.73 3.69 -10.08
C PHE A 91 -2.43 4.67 -8.94
N ASP A 92 -1.17 4.70 -8.47
CA ASP A 92 -0.71 5.60 -7.42
C ASP A 92 -0.93 7.07 -7.80
N GLN A 93 -0.71 7.42 -9.08
CA GLN A 93 -0.91 8.78 -9.59
C GLN A 93 -2.37 9.21 -9.47
N TYR A 94 -3.33 8.36 -9.85
CA TYR A 94 -4.75 8.69 -9.74
C TYR A 94 -5.23 8.69 -8.29
N VAL A 95 -4.71 7.83 -7.42
CA VAL A 95 -4.98 7.90 -5.96
C VAL A 95 -4.60 9.29 -5.43
N LYS A 96 -3.43 9.81 -5.84
CA LYS A 96 -2.92 11.12 -5.39
C LYS A 96 -3.70 12.33 -5.90
N GLN A 97 -4.69 12.13 -6.77
CA GLN A 97 -5.63 13.18 -7.20
C GLN A 97 -6.92 13.20 -6.37
N LEU A 98 -7.14 12.18 -5.52
CA LEU A 98 -8.30 12.14 -4.64
C LEU A 98 -8.05 13.04 -3.41
N PRO A 99 -9.02 13.86 -2.99
CA PRO A 99 -8.93 14.57 -1.72
C PRO A 99 -8.89 13.62 -0.51
N TYR A 100 -9.59 12.47 -0.63
CA TYR A 100 -9.59 11.36 0.31
C TYR A 100 -9.90 10.07 -0.44
N ILE A 101 -9.37 8.95 0.05
CA ILE A 101 -9.65 7.63 -0.53
C ILE A 101 -10.98 7.08 0.00
N THR A 102 -11.64 6.26 -0.80
CA THR A 102 -12.83 5.50 -0.38
C THR A 102 -12.40 4.23 0.37
N GLU A 103 -13.34 3.62 1.09
CA GLU A 103 -13.09 2.36 1.79
C GLU A 103 -12.75 1.22 0.82
N GLU A 104 -13.41 1.21 -0.34
CA GLU A 104 -13.16 0.26 -1.42
C GLU A 104 -11.71 0.37 -1.93
N ILE A 105 -11.26 1.59 -2.25
CA ILE A 105 -9.87 1.83 -2.68
C ILE A 105 -8.91 1.50 -1.53
N HIS A 106 -9.25 1.79 -0.27
CA HIS A 106 -8.41 1.46 0.87
C HIS A 106 -8.16 -0.05 0.99
N TYR A 107 -9.21 -0.88 0.98
CA TYR A 107 -9.02 -2.33 1.10
C TYR A 107 -8.45 -2.98 -0.15
N PHE A 108 -8.60 -2.35 -1.33
CA PHE A 108 -7.96 -2.82 -2.56
C PHE A 108 -6.42 -2.85 -2.47
N ARG A 109 -5.83 -2.13 -1.52
CA ARG A 109 -4.39 -2.23 -1.18
C ARG A 109 -3.99 -3.67 -0.87
N ASN A 110 -4.87 -4.49 -0.30
CA ASN A 110 -4.57 -5.89 -0.01
C ASN A 110 -4.46 -6.72 -1.30
N GLU A 111 -5.27 -6.42 -2.32
CA GLU A 111 -5.16 -7.08 -3.63
C GLU A 111 -3.87 -6.64 -4.34
N LEU A 112 -3.59 -5.33 -4.38
CA LEU A 112 -2.34 -4.81 -4.94
C LEU A 112 -1.10 -5.39 -4.26
N ASN A 113 -1.14 -5.62 -2.93
CA ASN A 113 0.02 -6.10 -2.19
C ASN A 113 0.47 -7.51 -2.60
N ARG A 114 -0.42 -8.32 -3.18
CA ARG A 114 -0.15 -9.69 -3.61
C ARG A 114 0.85 -9.79 -4.76
N TYR A 115 1.05 -8.68 -5.48
CA TYR A 115 1.97 -8.58 -6.62
C TYR A 115 3.38 -8.19 -6.20
N GLY A 116 3.68 -8.10 -4.90
CA GLY A 116 4.99 -7.68 -4.42
C GLY A 116 6.11 -8.73 -4.54
N ASP A 117 5.79 -9.98 -4.88
CA ASP A 117 6.73 -11.11 -4.86
C ASP A 117 7.39 -11.35 -3.47
N ALA A 118 6.65 -11.08 -2.39
CA ALA A 118 7.10 -11.45 -1.04
C ALA A 118 7.02 -12.98 -0.87
N PRO A 119 8.12 -13.68 -0.51
CA PRO A 119 8.11 -15.12 -0.33
C PRO A 119 7.32 -15.53 0.92
N GLU A 120 6.88 -16.78 1.02
CA GLU A 120 6.10 -17.22 2.18
C GLU A 120 6.93 -17.33 3.47
N GLN A 121 8.25 -17.48 3.33
CA GLN A 121 9.18 -17.72 4.44
C GLN A 121 10.20 -16.58 4.59
N LEU A 122 10.50 -16.25 5.85
CA LEU A 122 11.46 -15.20 6.22
C LEU A 122 12.87 -15.46 5.67
N GLU A 123 13.30 -16.72 5.59
CA GLU A 123 14.64 -17.06 5.11
C GLU A 123 14.87 -16.61 3.65
N GLU A 124 13.87 -16.83 2.79
CA GLU A 124 13.91 -16.33 1.40
C GLU A 124 13.84 -14.81 1.33
N MET A 125 13.06 -14.17 2.23
CA MET A 125 13.02 -12.71 2.31
C MET A 125 14.40 -12.13 2.67
N ILE A 126 15.15 -12.77 3.56
CA ILE A 126 16.52 -12.33 3.93
C ILE A 126 17.44 -12.32 2.70
N GLU A 127 17.32 -13.30 1.82
CA GLU A 127 18.09 -13.33 0.55
C GLU A 127 17.67 -12.17 -0.37
N LEU A 128 16.38 -11.87 -0.49
CA LEU A 128 15.88 -10.74 -1.26
C LEU A 128 16.34 -9.38 -0.70
N VAL A 129 16.42 -9.26 0.63
CA VAL A 129 16.97 -8.09 1.30
C VAL A 129 18.47 -7.97 1.04
N ALA A 130 19.21 -9.07 1.10
CA ALA A 130 20.63 -9.07 0.77
C ALA A 130 20.90 -8.65 -0.68
N CYS A 131 19.98 -8.97 -1.59
CA CYS A 131 20.00 -8.50 -2.99
C CYS A 131 19.42 -7.10 -3.22
N GLY A 132 19.01 -6.37 -2.16
CA GLY A 132 18.49 -5.01 -2.26
C GLY A 132 17.11 -4.89 -2.91
N LYS A 133 16.39 -6.00 -3.12
CA LYS A 133 15.00 -6.00 -3.63
C LYS A 133 14.00 -5.62 -2.55
N TRP A 134 14.33 -5.90 -1.30
CA TRP A 134 13.53 -5.60 -0.12
C TRP A 134 14.39 -4.97 0.97
N GLN A 135 13.76 -4.39 1.98
CA GLN A 135 14.42 -3.70 3.08
C GLN A 135 13.72 -4.04 4.39
N LEU A 136 14.51 -4.40 5.42
CA LEU A 136 14.00 -4.52 6.79
C LEU A 136 13.58 -3.13 7.29
N PHE A 137 12.38 -3.03 7.84
CA PHE A 137 11.81 -1.77 8.32
C PHE A 137 11.37 -1.89 9.77
N SER A 138 11.74 -0.90 10.59
CA SER A 138 11.26 -0.81 11.97
C SER A 138 9.81 -0.36 11.99
N ALA A 139 8.91 -1.30 12.23
CA ALA A 139 7.50 -1.02 12.29
C ALA A 139 7.06 -0.78 13.73
N ARG A 140 6.65 0.47 14.03
CA ARG A 140 5.89 0.78 15.25
C ARG A 140 4.51 0.12 15.21
N TYR A 141 3.89 0.13 14.03
CA TYR A 141 2.65 -0.56 13.72
C TYR A 141 2.98 -2.03 13.36
N HIS A 142 2.00 -2.94 13.27
CA HIS A 142 2.21 -4.39 13.04
C HIS A 142 2.76 -5.21 14.23
N ARG A 143 2.73 -4.63 15.44
CA ARG A 143 3.19 -5.27 16.68
C ARG A 143 2.14 -5.22 17.79
N TYR A 144 0.87 -5.39 17.42
CA TYR A 144 -0.24 -5.44 18.36
C TYR A 144 -0.49 -6.88 18.77
N GLU A 145 -0.67 -7.12 20.06
CA GLU A 145 -0.87 -8.46 20.58
C GLU A 145 -2.10 -9.15 20.01
N VAL A 146 -1.94 -10.44 19.76
CA VAL A 146 -2.98 -11.38 19.32
C VAL A 146 -2.89 -12.64 20.18
N SER A 147 -3.91 -13.50 20.15
CA SER A 147 -3.93 -14.69 21.01
C SER A 147 -2.97 -15.80 20.57
N GLU A 148 -2.53 -15.75 19.33
CA GLU A 148 -1.86 -16.83 18.63
C GLU A 148 -0.34 -16.81 18.78
N TYR A 149 0.27 -15.64 18.99
CA TYR A 149 1.73 -15.47 19.04
C TYR A 149 2.13 -14.16 19.73
N ASP A 150 3.40 -14.02 20.16
CA ASP A 150 3.94 -12.77 20.73
C ASP A 150 4.33 -11.79 19.62
N ALA A 151 3.61 -10.68 19.51
CA ALA A 151 3.81 -9.67 18.47
C ALA A 151 5.16 -8.92 18.57
N ALA A 152 5.96 -9.15 19.62
CA ALA A 152 7.32 -8.66 19.72
C ALA A 152 8.24 -9.21 18.61
N TYR A 153 7.93 -10.37 18.05
CA TYR A 153 8.74 -11.00 17.01
C TYR A 153 8.32 -10.63 15.59
N ASN A 154 7.25 -9.85 15.40
CA ASN A 154 6.82 -9.41 14.08
C ASN A 154 7.83 -8.45 13.44
N VAL A 155 8.41 -8.82 12.30
CA VAL A 155 9.37 -8.01 11.56
C VAL A 155 8.78 -7.62 10.21
N LYS A 156 8.84 -6.33 9.89
CA LYS A 156 8.26 -5.79 8.65
C LYS A 156 9.35 -5.60 7.61
N PHE A 157 9.02 -5.94 6.38
CA PHE A 157 9.82 -5.65 5.20
C PHE A 157 9.02 -4.81 4.23
N ILE A 158 9.74 -3.97 3.48
CA ILE A 158 9.17 -3.14 2.42
C ILE A 158 10.03 -3.34 1.17
N SER A 159 9.38 -3.49 0.02
CA SER A 159 10.06 -3.57 -1.29
C SER A 159 10.91 -2.33 -1.53
N SER A 160 11.93 -2.44 -2.38
CA SER A 160 12.89 -1.36 -2.65
C SER A 160 12.25 -0.09 -3.25
N ASN A 161 11.13 -0.23 -3.96
CA ASN A 161 10.33 0.89 -4.46
C ASN A 161 9.35 1.46 -3.39
N GLY A 162 9.24 0.80 -2.24
CA GLY A 162 8.46 1.22 -1.08
C GLY A 162 6.96 0.89 -1.13
N ARG A 163 6.49 0.21 -2.18
CA ARG A 163 5.07 -0.06 -2.41
C ARG A 163 4.58 -1.26 -1.62
N PHE A 164 5.22 -2.40 -1.79
CA PHE A 164 4.77 -3.65 -1.19
C PHE A 164 5.33 -3.81 0.22
N GLU A 165 4.51 -4.33 1.12
CA GLU A 165 4.89 -4.61 2.50
C GLU A 165 4.56 -6.05 2.87
N VAL A 166 5.40 -6.65 3.71
CA VAL A 166 5.12 -7.97 4.29
C VAL A 166 5.61 -7.98 5.73
N VAL A 167 4.99 -8.81 6.56
CA VAL A 167 5.38 -9.02 7.94
C VAL A 167 5.62 -10.50 8.15
N TYR A 168 6.70 -10.85 8.84
CA TYR A 168 6.99 -12.22 9.27
C TYR A 168 7.12 -12.28 10.78
N HIS A 169 6.86 -13.43 11.37
CA HIS A 169 7.17 -13.70 12.76
C HIS A 169 8.61 -14.26 12.84
N ALA A 170 9.53 -13.51 13.45
CA ALA A 170 10.97 -13.78 13.40
C ALA A 170 11.37 -15.16 13.95
N GLU A 171 10.65 -15.68 14.95
CA GLU A 171 10.99 -17.01 15.53
C GLU A 171 10.49 -18.18 14.69
N THR A 172 9.34 -18.04 14.04
CA THR A 172 8.72 -19.14 13.28
C THR A 172 9.07 -19.07 11.80
N GLY A 173 9.54 -17.91 11.32
CA GLY A 173 9.80 -17.62 9.92
C GLY A 173 8.54 -17.44 9.06
N GLN A 174 7.35 -17.58 9.64
CA GLN A 174 6.09 -17.57 8.92
C GLN A 174 5.60 -16.16 8.62
N MET A 175 4.99 -15.98 7.44
CA MET A 175 4.29 -14.76 7.07
C MET A 175 3.11 -14.50 8.01
N VAL A 176 2.98 -13.25 8.46
CA VAL A 176 1.91 -12.76 9.33
C VAL A 176 0.79 -12.21 8.47
N ASN A 177 -0.34 -12.93 8.46
CA ASN A 177 -1.53 -12.62 7.65
C ASN A 177 -2.76 -12.27 8.51
N ASP A 178 -2.60 -12.13 9.83
CA ASP A 178 -3.72 -11.70 10.66
C ASP A 178 -4.13 -10.26 10.33
N PRO A 179 -5.43 -9.93 10.42
CA PRO A 179 -5.96 -8.63 9.99
C PRO A 179 -5.41 -7.44 10.80
N VAL A 180 -4.77 -7.69 11.94
CA VAL A 180 -4.25 -6.64 12.84
C VAL A 180 -2.83 -6.24 12.43
N ASN A 181 -1.99 -7.22 12.06
CA ASN A 181 -0.56 -7.03 11.85
C ASN A 181 -0.07 -7.28 10.42
N MET A 182 -0.91 -7.75 9.49
CA MET A 182 -0.49 -7.98 8.09
C MET A 182 0.11 -6.74 7.40
N GLY A 183 1.00 -6.96 6.43
CA GLY A 183 1.50 -5.92 5.53
C GLY A 183 0.48 -5.53 4.46
N THR A 184 0.56 -4.31 3.94
CA THR A 184 -0.35 -3.78 2.91
C THR A 184 0.40 -2.99 1.85
N TYR A 185 -0.19 -2.79 0.67
CA TYR A 185 0.40 -1.96 -0.38
C TYR A 185 0.41 -0.47 0.01
N ASN A 186 1.44 0.32 -0.29
CA ASN A 186 1.48 1.77 -0.07
C ASN A 186 1.23 2.54 -1.37
N TYR A 187 0.18 3.36 -1.42
CA TYR A 187 -0.07 4.28 -2.53
C TYR A 187 0.97 5.41 -2.61
N ALA A 188 1.52 5.78 -1.46
CA ALA A 188 2.58 6.75 -1.35
C ALA A 188 3.71 6.19 -0.48
N PRO A 189 4.77 5.63 -1.10
CA PRO A 189 5.95 5.17 -0.38
C PRO A 189 6.47 6.18 0.64
N GLY A 190 6.74 5.71 1.86
CA GLY A 190 7.25 6.53 2.95
C GLY A 190 8.58 7.21 2.59
N SER A 191 8.77 8.45 3.04
CA SER A 191 9.98 9.22 2.77
C SER A 191 10.25 10.26 3.85
N ILE A 192 11.52 10.64 4.02
CA ILE A 192 11.93 11.80 4.83
C ILE A 192 11.63 13.13 4.15
N ILE A 193 11.37 13.13 2.83
CA ILE A 193 11.03 14.34 2.08
C ILE A 193 9.64 14.82 2.54
N PRO A 194 9.49 16.06 3.05
CA PRO A 194 8.26 16.49 3.73
C PRO A 194 6.97 16.31 2.92
N TRP A 195 7.00 16.61 1.62
CA TRP A 195 5.83 16.44 0.76
C TRP A 195 5.46 14.95 0.55
N LYS A 196 6.44 14.08 0.34
CA LYS A 196 6.20 12.63 0.22
C LYS A 196 5.73 12.03 1.53
N TYR A 197 6.28 12.49 2.66
CA TYR A 197 5.79 12.13 3.99
C TYR A 197 4.31 12.51 4.18
N TYR A 198 3.93 13.71 3.75
CA TYR A 198 2.55 14.17 3.79
C TYR A 198 1.63 13.28 2.94
N GLN A 199 2.05 12.93 1.72
CA GLN A 199 1.30 12.01 0.85
C GLN A 199 1.11 10.63 1.51
N HIS A 200 2.17 10.03 2.06
CA HIS A 200 2.06 8.76 2.80
C HIS A 200 1.10 8.86 3.98
N HIS A 201 1.15 9.98 4.72
CA HIS A 201 0.22 10.19 5.81
C HIS A 201 -1.23 10.29 5.33
N GLN A 202 -1.49 11.06 4.27
CA GLN A 202 -2.82 11.30 3.73
C GLN A 202 -3.45 10.05 3.10
N TYR A 203 -2.68 9.29 2.32
CA TYR A 203 -3.22 8.21 1.49
C TYR A 203 -3.08 6.81 2.12
N ASP A 204 -2.14 6.61 3.05
CA ASP A 204 -1.92 5.30 3.65
C ASP A 204 -2.28 5.29 5.14
N LYS A 205 -1.80 6.28 5.92
CA LYS A 205 -1.98 6.29 7.38
C LYS A 205 -3.35 6.75 7.85
N VAL A 206 -3.86 7.87 7.32
CA VAL A 206 -5.19 8.39 7.70
C VAL A 206 -6.30 7.37 7.40
N PRO A 207 -6.33 6.70 6.23
CA PRO A 207 -7.31 5.68 5.94
C PRO A 207 -7.16 4.44 6.83
N TRP A 208 -5.93 4.00 7.11
CA TRP A 208 -5.69 2.95 8.10
C TRP A 208 -6.20 3.33 9.51
N MET A 209 -6.00 4.57 9.94
CA MET A 209 -6.54 5.08 11.21
C MET A 209 -8.07 5.15 11.23
N LYS A 210 -8.72 5.10 10.08
CA LYS A 210 -10.17 5.08 9.96
C LYS A 210 -10.74 3.66 9.91
N TRP A 211 -10.05 2.75 9.21
CA TRP A 211 -10.62 1.46 8.82
C TRP A 211 -9.83 0.22 9.27
N GLY A 212 -8.56 0.34 9.66
CA GLY A 212 -7.69 -0.82 9.91
C GLY A 212 -7.08 -1.38 8.61
N ASN A 213 -6.51 -2.59 8.65
CA ASN A 213 -5.94 -3.22 7.43
C ASN A 213 -6.99 -3.95 6.59
N THR A 214 -8.05 -4.46 7.23
CA THR A 214 -9.13 -5.22 6.59
C THR A 214 -10.48 -4.81 7.19
N ASN A 215 -11.57 -5.21 6.54
CA ASN A 215 -12.92 -5.02 7.08
C ASN A 215 -13.28 -5.97 8.24
N GLN A 216 -12.35 -6.86 8.65
CA GLN A 216 -12.59 -7.82 9.72
C GLN A 216 -12.31 -7.23 11.11
N VAL A 217 -11.38 -6.27 11.19
CA VAL A 217 -10.98 -5.63 12.46
C VAL A 217 -10.74 -4.15 12.23
N SER A 218 -11.53 -3.31 12.89
CA SER A 218 -11.43 -1.86 12.78
C SER A 218 -10.24 -1.29 13.53
N TYR A 219 -9.84 -0.06 13.20
CA TYR A 219 -8.82 0.68 13.96
C TYR A 219 -9.18 0.83 15.46
N GLU A 220 -10.47 1.02 15.77
CA GLU A 220 -10.97 1.14 17.14
C GLU A 220 -10.78 -0.15 17.95
N GLU A 221 -10.73 -1.31 17.29
CA GLU A 221 -10.44 -2.61 17.90
C GLU A 221 -8.94 -2.93 17.95
N ILE A 222 -8.15 -2.39 17.02
CA ILE A 222 -6.69 -2.58 16.98
C ILE A 222 -6.01 -1.75 18.06
N THR A 223 -6.34 -0.47 18.17
CA THR A 223 -5.57 0.49 18.97
C THR A 223 -5.56 0.29 20.49
N PRO A 224 -6.60 -0.30 21.12
CA PRO A 224 -6.54 -0.62 22.55
C PRO A 224 -5.67 -1.83 22.86
N ARG A 225 -5.27 -2.63 21.86
CA ARG A 225 -4.43 -3.82 22.08
C ARG A 225 -3.06 -3.42 22.58
N GLN A 226 -2.49 -4.25 23.45
CA GLN A 226 -1.12 -4.06 23.91
C GLN A 226 -0.17 -4.09 22.71
N THR A 227 0.63 -3.04 22.55
CA THR A 227 1.72 -3.07 21.57
C THR A 227 2.99 -3.60 22.21
N ARG A 228 3.70 -4.47 21.49
CA ARG A 228 5.02 -4.99 21.86
C ARG A 228 6.17 -4.15 21.28
N HIS A 229 5.84 -3.03 20.63
CA HIS A 229 6.86 -2.10 20.15
C HIS A 229 7.70 -1.54 21.31
N GLY A 230 9.03 -1.64 21.18
CA GLY A 230 9.97 -1.18 22.20
C GLY A 230 10.23 -2.16 23.34
N SER A 231 9.61 -3.36 23.32
CA SER A 231 9.91 -4.43 24.29
C SER A 231 11.35 -4.93 24.14
N ILE A 232 11.84 -5.69 25.13
CA ILE A 232 13.19 -6.26 25.10
C ILE A 232 13.28 -7.32 24.00
N GLU A 233 12.28 -8.20 23.95
CA GLU A 233 12.14 -9.27 22.96
C GLU A 233 12.13 -8.72 21.53
N GLN A 234 11.46 -7.59 21.30
CA GLN A 234 11.46 -6.90 20.02
C GLN A 234 12.84 -6.40 19.63
N LYS A 235 13.60 -5.82 20.57
CA LYS A 235 14.94 -5.32 20.29
C LYS A 235 15.90 -6.48 20.01
N ASP A 236 15.88 -7.50 20.85
CA ASP A 236 16.76 -8.66 20.73
C ASP A 236 16.54 -9.40 19.40
N SER A 237 15.28 -9.63 19.02
CA SER A 237 14.94 -10.27 17.74
C SER A 237 15.30 -9.41 16.52
N SER A 238 15.10 -8.09 16.60
CA SER A 238 15.48 -7.18 15.51
C SER A 238 16.99 -7.13 15.32
N ASP A 239 17.76 -7.06 16.41
CA ASP A 239 19.23 -7.06 16.38
C ASP A 239 19.79 -8.38 15.85
N ALA A 240 19.20 -9.51 16.22
CA ALA A 240 19.57 -10.83 15.72
C ALA A 240 19.32 -10.95 14.21
N LEU A 241 18.14 -10.52 13.74
CA LEU A 241 17.79 -10.54 12.33
C LEU A 241 18.67 -9.60 11.50
N GLN A 242 18.98 -8.40 12.01
CA GLN A 242 19.87 -7.48 11.34
C GLN A 242 21.27 -8.08 11.15
N LYS A 243 21.84 -8.72 12.18
CA LYS A 243 23.12 -9.42 12.06
C LYS A 243 23.07 -10.55 11.03
N LEU A 244 21.97 -11.28 10.96
CA LEU A 244 21.78 -12.35 9.98
C LEU A 244 21.77 -11.79 8.55
N ILE A 245 21.02 -10.71 8.30
CA ILE A 245 21.01 -10.01 7.01
C ILE A 245 22.40 -9.49 6.65
N GLU A 246 23.11 -8.85 7.58
CA GLU A 246 24.47 -8.35 7.35
C GLU A 246 25.47 -9.46 7.01
N ASN A 247 25.35 -10.63 7.66
CA ASN A 247 26.14 -11.81 7.30
C ASN A 247 25.83 -12.27 5.88
N LYS A 248 24.54 -12.40 5.53
CA LYS A 248 24.11 -12.81 4.19
C LYS A 248 24.55 -11.85 3.09
N MET A 249 24.49 -10.54 3.35
CA MET A 249 25.02 -9.52 2.44
C MET A 249 26.53 -9.65 2.21
N ARG A 250 27.30 -10.11 3.21
CA ARG A 250 28.74 -10.37 3.05
C ARG A 250 29.05 -11.65 2.28
N GLU A 251 28.19 -12.66 2.40
CA GLU A 251 28.32 -13.95 1.72
C GLU A 251 27.85 -13.89 0.26
N SER A 252 26.82 -13.10 -0.04
CA SER A 252 26.25 -12.99 -1.38
C SER A 252 27.12 -12.11 -2.29
N GLN A 253 28.03 -12.73 -3.04
CA GLN A 253 28.79 -12.08 -4.13
C GLN A 253 28.08 -12.16 -5.49
N THR A 254 26.91 -12.78 -5.59
CA THR A 254 26.23 -13.06 -6.87
C THR A 254 24.72 -13.06 -6.72
N CYS A 255 24.09 -11.89 -6.62
CA CYS A 255 22.70 -11.78 -7.02
C CYS A 255 22.69 -11.76 -8.55
N GLN A 256 22.17 -12.81 -9.20
CA GLN A 256 21.95 -12.77 -10.66
C GLN A 256 20.88 -11.72 -10.96
N HIS A 257 21.26 -10.71 -11.74
CA HIS A 257 20.41 -9.62 -12.20
C HIS A 257 19.43 -10.09 -13.28
#